data_AF-A0A838SGR5-F1
#
_entry.id   AF-A0A838SGR5-F1
#
_cell.length_a   1.000
_cell.length_b   1.000
_cell.length_c   1.000
_cell.angle_alpha   90.00
_cell.angle_beta   90.00
_cell.angle_gamma   90.00
#
_symmetry.space_group_name_H-M   'P 1'
#
loop_
_entity.id
_entity.type
_entity.pdbx_description
1 polymer ?
#
loop_
_entity_poly.entity_id
_entity_poly.type
_entity_poly.pdbx_seq_one_letter_code
_entity_poly.pdbx_strand_id
1 'polypeptide(L)'
;MDEDAQYLTEPAVGIKELDSSCLGSDSHDKAEHREVQDQLDQEHVTRILLEFLPIIRRMAGIMAFKNPFSLDVEDLTSAGAMGLLSALKRYDP
;
A
#
# COMPACT_ATOMS: atom_id res chain seq x y z
N MET A 1 19.77 -17.68 60.89
CA MET A 1 20.10 -18.04 59.50
C MET A 1 19.25 -17.14 58.64
N ASP A 2 19.84 -15.97 58.35
CA ASP A 2 19.73 -15.14 57.14
C ASP A 2 18.32 -14.66 56.73
N GLU A 3 17.98 -13.37 56.88
CA GLU A 3 18.30 -12.25 55.95
C GLU A 3 17.68 -12.53 54.57
N ASP A 4 16.83 -11.73 53.93
CA ASP A 4 16.38 -10.35 54.07
C ASP A 4 15.19 -10.16 53.10
N ALA A 5 14.39 -9.12 53.35
CA ALA A 5 13.72 -8.26 52.35
C ALA A 5 12.74 -8.88 51.31
N GLN A 6 11.64 -8.27 50.91
CA GLN A 6 11.01 -6.99 51.20
C GLN A 6 9.59 -7.08 50.62
N TYR A 7 8.67 -6.44 51.31
CA TYR A 7 7.34 -6.07 50.86
C TYR A 7 7.37 -5.18 49.59
N LEU A 8 6.28 -5.23 48.82
CA LEU A 8 5.39 -4.10 48.48
C LEU A 8 4.97 -4.04 46.99
N THR A 9 3.65 -3.93 46.83
CA THR A 9 2.90 -3.11 45.86
C THR A 9 2.93 -3.47 44.38
N GLU A 10 1.80 -4.02 43.92
CA GLU A 10 1.14 -3.61 42.67
C GLU A 10 1.00 -2.07 42.63
N PRO A 11 1.25 -1.43 41.48
CA PRO A 11 0.11 -1.01 40.67
C PRO A 11 0.33 -1.00 39.14
N ALA A 12 -0.77 -1.25 38.42
CA ALA A 12 -1.17 -0.75 37.10
C ALA A 12 -0.09 -0.14 36.17
N VAL A 13 0.19 -0.85 35.07
CA VAL A 13 0.71 -0.28 33.81
C VAL A 13 -0.12 -0.95 32.70
N GLY A 14 -1.09 -0.29 32.06
CA GLY A 14 -0.94 0.96 31.35
C GLY A 14 -0.75 0.63 29.87
N ILE A 15 -1.85 0.38 29.16
CA ILE A 15 -1.91 0.33 27.69
C ILE A 15 -1.36 1.66 27.20
N LYS A 16 -0.16 1.65 26.64
CA LYS A 16 0.40 2.82 25.98
C LYS A 16 -0.08 2.81 24.54
N GLU A 17 -1.18 3.55 24.32
CA GLU A 17 -1.47 4.22 23.07
C GLU A 17 -0.17 4.86 22.55
N LEU A 18 0.24 4.45 21.35
CA LEU A 18 1.20 5.20 20.57
C LEU A 18 0.39 6.14 19.68
N ASP A 19 -0.04 7.24 20.28
CA ASP A 19 -0.36 8.45 19.55
C ASP A 19 0.95 9.00 18.96
N SER A 20 1.17 8.73 17.67
CA SER A 20 2.12 9.49 16.86
C SER A 20 1.34 10.45 15.96
N SER A 21 0.79 11.48 16.59
CA SER A 21 0.45 12.75 15.93
C SER A 21 1.77 13.53 15.71
N CYS A 22 2.10 14.03 14.52
CA CYS A 22 1.70 15.31 13.91
C CYS A 22 2.70 15.52 12.73
N LEU A 23 2.54 16.34 11.68
CA LEU A 23 1.52 17.16 11.01
C LEU A 23 2.21 17.70 9.73
N GLY A 24 1.42 18.09 8.72
CA GLY A 24 1.86 18.75 7.49
C GLY A 24 1.18 18.12 6.27
N SER A 25 -0.11 18.32 6.00
CA SER A 25 -0.70 19.55 5.43
C SER A 25 0.00 19.98 4.15
N ASP A 26 -0.41 19.41 3.02
CA ASP A 26 -0.62 20.22 1.82
C ASP A 26 -2.03 19.93 1.28
N SER A 27 -2.89 20.88 1.58
CA SER A 27 -4.19 21.11 0.96
C SER A 27 -4.00 21.38 -0.53
N HIS A 28 -4.47 20.45 -1.37
CA HIS A 28 -4.91 20.77 -2.71
C HIS A 28 -6.41 20.51 -2.81
N ASP A 29 -7.19 21.39 -2.19
CA ASP A 29 -8.53 21.69 -2.65
C ASP A 29 -8.41 22.36 -4.02
N LYS A 30 -8.65 21.60 -5.08
CA LYS A 30 -9.25 22.15 -6.30
C LYS A 30 -10.18 21.15 -6.95
N ALA A 31 -11.45 21.46 -6.75
CA ALA A 31 -12.48 21.47 -7.77
C ALA A 31 -12.94 20.11 -8.26
N GLU A 32 -14.03 19.66 -7.65
CA GLU A 32 -15.22 19.24 -8.38
C GLU A 32 -15.26 19.87 -9.78
N HIS A 33 -15.04 19.07 -10.81
CA HIS A 33 -15.77 19.13 -12.05
C HIS A 33 -15.46 17.87 -12.84
N ARG A 34 -16.55 17.16 -13.20
CA ARG A 34 -16.69 16.25 -14.34
C ARG A 34 -16.63 14.75 -14.04
N GLU A 35 -17.61 14.28 -13.27
CA GLU A 35 -18.13 12.90 -13.31
C GLU A 35 -18.78 12.53 -14.68
N VAL A 36 -18.25 13.02 -15.80
CA VAL A 36 -18.93 12.93 -17.11
C VAL A 36 -18.13 12.14 -18.15
N GLN A 37 -17.01 11.48 -17.79
CA GLN A 37 -16.18 10.77 -18.80
C GLN A 37 -15.61 9.39 -18.43
N ASP A 38 -15.72 8.90 -17.19
CA ASP A 38 -14.73 7.92 -16.69
C ASP A 38 -15.19 6.45 -16.58
N GLN A 39 -16.20 6.03 -17.34
CA GLN A 39 -16.38 4.61 -17.66
C GLN A 39 -15.59 4.31 -18.92
N LEU A 40 -14.26 4.27 -18.82
CA LEU A 40 -13.52 3.40 -19.74
C LEU A 40 -14.21 2.04 -19.66
N ASP A 41 -14.65 1.52 -20.81
CA ASP A 41 -15.40 0.27 -20.88
C ASP A 41 -14.66 -0.76 -20.02
N GLN A 42 -15.32 -1.23 -18.97
CA GLN A 42 -14.71 -2.10 -17.98
C GLN A 42 -14.14 -3.35 -18.67
N GLU A 43 -14.77 -3.77 -19.77
CA GLU A 43 -14.25 -4.84 -20.63
C GLU A 43 -12.94 -4.44 -21.31
N HIS A 44 -12.84 -3.22 -21.84
CA HIS A 44 -11.62 -2.72 -22.48
C HIS A 44 -10.46 -2.62 -21.48
N VAL A 45 -10.70 -2.08 -20.28
CA VAL A 45 -9.70 -2.02 -19.20
C VAL A 45 -9.26 -3.43 -18.81
N THR A 46 -10.21 -4.36 -18.68
CA THR A 46 -9.90 -5.76 -18.35
C THR A 46 -9.07 -6.43 -19.43
N ARG A 47 -9.39 -6.21 -20.72
CA ARG A 47 -8.61 -6.75 -21.84
C ARG A 47 -7.17 -6.25 -21.82
N ILE A 48 -6.97 -4.94 -21.63
CA ILE A 48 -5.62 -4.36 -21.49
C ILE A 48 -4.90 -4.99 -20.29
N LEU A 49 -5.55 -5.07 -19.13
CA LEU A 49 -4.94 -5.65 -17.94
C LEU A 49 -4.46 -7.10 -18.18
N LEU A 50 -5.30 -7.93 -18.81
CA LEU A 50 -4.96 -9.31 -19.17
C LEU A 50 -3.79 -9.40 -20.15
N GLU A 51 -3.70 -8.48 -21.11
CA GLU A 51 -2.60 -8.41 -22.08
C GLU A 51 -1.26 -8.06 -21.40
N PHE A 52 -1.29 -7.14 -20.43
CA PHE A 52 -0.08 -6.66 -19.76
C PHE A 52 0.32 -7.48 -18.51
N LEU A 53 -0.57 -8.27 -17.92
CA LEU A 53 -0.30 -9.09 -16.73
C LEU A 53 0.97 -9.96 -16.84
N PRO A 54 1.23 -10.67 -17.96
CA PRO A 54 2.46 -11.46 -18.12
C PRO A 54 3.73 -10.61 -18.04
N ILE A 55 3.69 -9.39 -18.60
CA ILE A 55 4.81 -8.44 -18.59
C ILE A 55 5.04 -7.93 -17.17
N ILE A 56 3.97 -7.54 -16.47
CA ILE A 56 4.02 -7.10 -15.07
C ILE A 56 4.63 -8.20 -14.20
N ARG A 57 4.14 -9.44 -14.32
CA ARG A 57 4.66 -10.60 -13.57
C ARG A 57 6.13 -10.88 -13.88
N ARG A 58 6.56 -10.73 -15.13
CA ARG A 58 7.98 -10.87 -15.51
C ARG A 58 8.85 -9.82 -14.82
N MET A 59 8.39 -8.56 -14.79
CA MET A 59 9.11 -7.48 -14.10
C MET A 59 9.17 -7.71 -12.60
N ALA A 60 8.05 -8.12 -11.99
CA ALA A 60 7.98 -8.51 -10.58
C ALA A 60 8.98 -9.62 -10.25
N GLY A 61 9.08 -10.65 -11.09
CA GLY A 61 10.07 -11.73 -10.93
C GLY A 61 11.51 -11.24 -10.97
N ILE A 62 11.85 -10.31 -11.86
CA ILE A 62 13.20 -9.70 -11.92
C ILE A 62 13.49 -8.89 -10.66
N MET A 63 12.50 -8.16 -10.15
CA MET A 63 12.63 -7.36 -8.92
C MET A 63 12.79 -8.24 -7.68
N ALA A 64 11.96 -9.26 -7.53
CA ALA A 64 12.05 -10.22 -6.43
C ALA A 64 13.36 -11.00 -6.47
N PHE A 65 13.85 -11.39 -7.66
CA PHE A 65 15.15 -12.04 -7.81
C PHE A 65 16.32 -11.19 -7.31
N LYS A 66 16.25 -9.86 -7.47
CA LYS A 66 17.27 -8.93 -6.96
C LYS A 66 17.22 -8.75 -5.45
N ASN A 67 16.08 -9.04 -4.81
CA ASN A 67 15.88 -8.83 -3.38
C ASN A 67 14.94 -9.90 -2.77
N PRO A 68 15.41 -11.17 -2.71
CA PRO A 68 14.54 -12.32 -2.48
C PRO A 68 13.96 -12.43 -1.06
N PHE A 69 14.48 -11.68 -0.08
CA PHE A 69 14.08 -11.78 1.32
C PHE A 69 13.04 -10.73 1.76
N SER A 70 12.67 -9.80 0.90
CA SER A 70 11.73 -8.73 1.27
C SER A 70 10.67 -8.42 0.24
N LEU A 71 10.76 -8.95 -0.98
CA LEU A 71 9.80 -8.70 -2.04
C LEU A 71 9.21 -10.02 -2.54
N ASP A 72 7.88 -10.09 -2.50
CA ASP A 72 7.11 -11.19 -3.07
C ASP A 72 6.65 -10.88 -4.50
N VAL A 73 6.61 -11.88 -5.36
CA VAL A 73 6.26 -11.71 -6.78
C VAL A 73 4.78 -11.36 -6.92
N GLU A 74 3.92 -11.97 -6.10
CA GLU A 74 2.49 -11.77 -6.07
C GLU A 74 2.13 -10.34 -5.63
N ASP A 75 2.79 -9.83 -4.59
CA ASP A 75 2.60 -8.46 -4.10
C ASP A 75 3.04 -7.43 -5.15
N LEU A 76 4.21 -7.62 -5.75
CA LEU A 76 4.71 -6.74 -6.82
C LEU A 76 3.82 -6.79 -8.06
N THR A 77 3.29 -7.97 -8.41
CA THR A 77 2.37 -8.13 -9.55
C THR A 77 1.07 -7.39 -9.29
N SER A 78 0.53 -7.49 -8.08
CA SER A 78 -0.70 -6.80 -7.66
C SER A 78 -0.51 -5.28 -7.65
N ALA A 79 0.60 -4.80 -7.08
CA ALA A 79 0.95 -3.38 -7.09
C ALA A 79 1.12 -2.84 -8.52
N GLY A 80 1.77 -3.60 -9.41
CA GLY A 80 1.92 -3.25 -10.81
C GLY A 80 0.58 -3.17 -11.56
N ALA A 81 -0.33 -4.12 -11.31
CA ALA A 81 -1.67 -4.11 -11.89
C ALA A 81 -2.49 -2.89 -11.44
N MET A 82 -2.43 -2.53 -10.16
CA MET A 82 -3.08 -1.30 -9.65
C MET A 82 -2.46 -0.04 -10.24
N GLY A 83 -1.13 0.01 -10.38
CA GLY A 83 -0.42 1.10 -11.03
C GLY A 83 -0.85 1.29 -12.50
N LEU A 84 -0.99 0.18 -13.24
CA LEU A 84 -1.49 0.20 -14.61
C LEU A 84 -2.93 0.74 -14.68
N LEU A 85 -3.82 0.26 -13.80
CA LEU A 85 -5.20 0.74 -13.74
C LEU A 85 -5.27 2.26 -13.50
N SER A 86 -4.44 2.77 -12.59
CA SER A 86 -4.34 4.21 -12.31
C SER A 86 -3.77 5.00 -13.49
N ALA A 87 -2.79 4.44 -14.20
CA ALA A 87 -2.19 5.05 -15.37
C ALA A 87 -3.18 5.13 -16.55
N LEU A 88 -3.97 4.08 -16.77
CA LEU A 88 -4.98 4.03 -17.84
C LEU A 88 -6.03 5.13 -17.70
N LYS A 89 -6.44 5.46 -16.47
CA LYS A 89 -7.39 6.56 -16.20
C LYS A 89 -6.86 7.94 -16.60
N ARG A 90 -5.54 8.12 -16.67
CA ARG A 90 -4.87 9.40 -16.93
C ARG A 90 -4.20 9.44 -18.29
N TYR A 91 -4.30 8.35 -19.05
CA TYR A 91 -3.64 8.20 -20.34
C TYR A 91 -4.38 9.02 -21.40
N ASP A 92 -3.70 10.00 -21.98
CA ASP A 92 -4.14 10.79 -23.12
C ASP A 92 -3.26 10.42 -24.32
N PRO A 93 -3.80 9.76 -25.37
CA PRO A 93 -3.03 9.18 -26.47
C PRO A 93 -2.38 10.19 -27.43
#